data_AF-A0A5J9V8W5-F1
#
_entry.id   AF-A0A5J9V8W5-F1
#
_cell.length_a   1.000
_cell.length_b   1.000
_cell.length_c   1.000
_cell.angle_alpha   90.00
_cell.angle_beta   90.00
_cell.angle_gamma   90.00
#
_symmetry.space_group_name_H-M   'P 1'
#
loop_
_entity.id
_entity.type
_entity.pdbx_description
1 polymer ?
#
loop_
_entity_poly.entity_id
_entity_poly.type
_entity_poly.pdbx_seq_one_letter_code
_entity_poly.pdbx_strand_id
1 'polypeptide(L)'
;MPFAHAVLAAGIPPRDVIGLVPCAQGATPLANWTRGTELYDRMVTRTKAALADCGDLAGMLWFQGETDAMKREDAELYQSRMEALVRDVRRDLNKPDLPRHRGQSKQFLTSNSVLIVTAQYGGKYLDRVREAQKAVSRSLPNVKYVDAKGLQIASDYTHLTTQAQVQLGRHASKVLPGRTIVFVSN
;
A
#
# COMPACT_ATOMS: atom_id res chain seq x y z
N MET A 1 10.21 -12.40 -1.72
CA MET A 1 9.54 -11.08 -1.73
C MET A 1 10.32 -10.10 -2.59
N PRO A 2 9.98 -9.91 -3.87
CA PRO A 2 10.79 -9.13 -4.82
C PRO A 2 11.03 -7.67 -4.41
N PHE A 3 10.02 -7.04 -3.81
CA PHE A 3 10.12 -5.68 -3.27
C PHE A 3 11.23 -5.53 -2.23
N ALA A 4 11.24 -6.38 -1.19
CA ALA A 4 12.26 -6.29 -0.13
C ALA A 4 13.67 -6.54 -0.66
N HIS A 5 13.85 -7.52 -1.56
CA HIS A 5 15.14 -7.73 -2.21
C HIS A 5 15.57 -6.52 -3.05
N ALA A 6 14.64 -5.87 -3.75
CA ALA A 6 14.93 -4.68 -4.54
C ALA A 6 15.29 -3.47 -3.67
N VAL A 7 14.67 -3.31 -2.49
CA VAL A 7 15.05 -2.29 -1.50
C VAL A 7 16.43 -2.57 -0.92
N LEU A 8 16.73 -3.83 -0.56
CA LEU A 8 18.07 -4.23 -0.09
C LEU A 8 19.15 -3.96 -1.15
N ALA A 9 18.89 -4.34 -2.39
CA ALA A 9 19.81 -4.14 -3.52
C ALA A 9 20.02 -2.65 -3.85
N ALA A 10 19.08 -1.77 -3.52
CA ALA A 10 19.21 -0.33 -3.67
C ALA A 10 20.14 0.32 -2.62
N GLY A 11 20.63 -0.46 -1.63
CA GLY A 11 21.66 -0.02 -0.70
C GLY A 11 21.13 0.67 0.55
N ILE A 12 20.23 0.01 1.30
CA ILE A 12 19.94 0.45 2.67
C ILE A 12 21.19 0.26 3.56
N PRO A 13 21.36 1.07 4.63
CA PRO A 13 22.49 0.91 5.54
C PRO A 13 22.68 -0.54 6.02
N PRO A 14 23.92 -1.07 6.12
CA PRO A 14 24.18 -2.48 6.44
C PRO A 14 23.61 -3.01 7.77
N ARG A 15 23.19 -2.12 8.67
CA ARG A 15 22.58 -2.44 9.96
C ARG A 15 21.05 -2.34 9.94
N ASP A 16 20.48 -1.88 8.83
CA ASP A 16 19.04 -1.76 8.67
C ASP A 16 18.48 -3.11 8.19
N VAL A 17 17.38 -3.53 8.80
CA VAL A 17 16.66 -4.77 8.46
C VAL A 17 15.30 -4.38 7.91
N ILE A 18 14.81 -5.11 6.91
CA ILE A 18 13.46 -4.92 6.36
C ILE A 18 12.47 -5.85 7.07
N GLY A 19 11.56 -5.26 7.82
CA GLY A 19 10.39 -5.95 8.35
C GLY A 19 9.20 -5.88 7.39
N LEU A 20 8.56 -7.02 7.12
CA LEU A 20 7.31 -7.08 6.35
C LEU A 20 6.17 -7.60 7.23
N VAL A 21 5.05 -6.87 7.26
CA VAL A 21 3.86 -7.26 8.02
C VAL A 21 2.74 -7.61 7.04
N PRO A 22 2.54 -8.91 6.71
CA PRO A 22 1.49 -9.31 5.80
C PRO A 22 0.13 -9.25 6.49
N CYS A 23 -0.81 -8.54 5.87
CA CYS A 23 -2.18 -8.39 6.33
C CYS A 23 -3.24 -8.67 5.25
N ALA A 24 -2.82 -8.88 4.00
CA ALA A 24 -3.68 -9.07 2.83
C ALA A 24 -4.76 -10.14 3.01
N GLN A 25 -5.92 -9.89 2.40
CA GLN A 25 -7.02 -10.86 2.27
C GLN A 25 -7.58 -10.76 0.85
N GLY A 26 -7.61 -11.89 0.13
CA GLY A 26 -8.13 -11.93 -1.23
C GLY A 26 -9.65 -11.70 -1.30
N ALA A 27 -10.12 -11.18 -2.43
CA ALA A 27 -11.54 -11.00 -2.75
C ALA A 27 -12.34 -10.12 -1.77
N THR A 28 -11.69 -9.20 -1.06
CA THR A 28 -12.37 -8.26 -0.15
C THR A 28 -12.51 -6.88 -0.81
N PRO A 29 -13.70 -6.27 -0.83
CA PRO A 29 -13.86 -4.89 -1.26
C PRO A 29 -13.32 -3.92 -0.20
N LEU A 30 -13.08 -2.67 -0.58
CA LEU A 30 -12.53 -1.64 0.29
C LEU A 30 -13.43 -1.34 1.51
N ALA A 31 -14.73 -1.61 1.40
CA ALA A 31 -15.67 -1.50 2.53
C ALA A 31 -15.27 -2.39 3.74
N ASN A 32 -14.69 -3.56 3.50
CA ASN A 32 -14.19 -4.47 4.54
C ASN A 32 -12.91 -3.98 5.22
N TRP A 33 -12.35 -2.86 4.77
CA TRP A 33 -11.13 -2.24 5.31
C TRP A 33 -11.42 -0.90 5.98
N THR A 34 -12.69 -0.61 6.25
CA THR A 34 -13.09 0.58 6.99
C THR A 34 -12.81 0.41 8.49
N ARG A 35 -12.55 1.50 9.20
CA ARG A 35 -12.24 1.43 10.62
C ARG A 35 -13.35 0.76 11.43
N GLY A 36 -12.96 -0.13 12.34
CA GLY A 36 -13.89 -0.93 13.16
C GLY A 36 -14.36 -2.21 12.48
N THR A 37 -13.91 -2.49 11.25
CA THR A 37 -14.05 -3.82 10.64
C THR A 37 -12.92 -4.75 11.09
N GLU A 38 -13.18 -6.05 11.05
CA GLU A 38 -12.22 -7.07 11.48
C GLU A 38 -10.89 -6.99 10.72
N LEU A 39 -10.91 -6.80 9.39
CA LEU A 39 -9.66 -6.76 8.59
C LEU A 39 -8.83 -5.52 8.91
N TYR A 40 -9.49 -4.37 9.09
CA TYR A 40 -8.84 -3.14 9.49
C TYR A 40 -8.20 -3.29 10.88
N ASP A 41 -8.96 -3.78 11.87
CA ASP A 41 -8.47 -3.91 13.24
C ASP A 41 -7.34 -4.94 13.32
N ARG A 42 -7.43 -6.04 12.57
CA ARG A 42 -6.37 -7.03 12.41
C ARG A 42 -5.10 -6.41 11.82
N MET A 43 -5.22 -5.61 10.76
CA MET A 43 -4.08 -4.92 10.14
C MET A 43 -3.40 -3.94 11.11
N VAL A 44 -4.19 -3.10 11.79
CA VAL A 44 -3.65 -2.14 12.77
C VAL A 44 -2.99 -2.86 13.94
N THR A 45 -3.60 -3.92 14.45
CA THR A 45 -3.07 -4.71 15.57
C THR A 45 -1.74 -5.38 15.21
N ARG A 46 -1.67 -6.05 14.05
CA ARG A 46 -0.43 -6.68 13.56
C ARG A 46 0.67 -5.65 13.33
N THR A 47 0.31 -4.48 12.82
CA THR A 47 1.27 -3.39 12.62
C THR A 47 1.81 -2.87 13.95
N LYS A 48 0.95 -2.64 14.94
CA LYS A 48 1.37 -2.21 16.28
C LYS A 48 2.27 -3.23 16.95
N ALA A 49 1.94 -4.52 16.86
CA ALA A 49 2.79 -5.59 17.38
C ALA A 49 4.17 -5.60 16.71
N ALA A 50 4.22 -5.49 15.38
CA ALA A 50 5.49 -5.42 14.66
C ALA A 50 6.32 -4.18 15.05
N LEU A 51 5.69 -3.03 15.28
CA LEU A 51 6.39 -1.81 15.68
C LEU A 51 6.85 -1.82 17.15
N ALA A 52 6.26 -2.66 18.00
CA ALA A 52 6.70 -2.80 19.39
C ALA A 52 8.10 -3.44 19.47
N ASP A 53 8.36 -4.42 18.59
CA ASP A 53 9.62 -5.17 18.55
C ASP A 53 10.59 -4.65 17.48
N CYS A 54 10.07 -4.02 16.41
CA CYS A 54 10.83 -3.75 15.18
C CYS A 54 10.63 -2.31 14.66
N GLY A 55 11.53 -1.40 15.06
CA GLY A 55 11.85 -0.17 14.31
C GLY A 55 10.69 0.82 14.04
N ASP A 56 10.85 1.65 13.01
CA ASP A 56 9.87 2.68 12.62
C ASP A 56 9.12 2.29 11.35
N LEU A 57 7.83 2.64 11.26
CA LEU A 57 7.02 2.38 10.07
C LEU A 57 7.51 3.23 8.90
N ALA A 58 7.94 2.56 7.84
CA ALA A 58 8.42 3.18 6.61
C ALA A 58 7.41 3.14 5.45
N GLY A 59 6.22 2.58 5.65
CA GLY A 59 5.12 2.76 4.70
C GLY A 59 4.16 1.59 4.64
N MET A 60 3.13 1.77 3.82
CA MET A 60 2.11 0.77 3.52
C MET A 60 2.08 0.51 2.02
N LEU A 61 2.27 -0.74 1.63
CA LEU A 61 1.99 -1.20 0.27
C LEU A 61 0.52 -1.62 0.23
N TRP A 62 -0.24 -1.05 -0.69
CA TRP A 62 -1.67 -1.29 -0.88
C TRP A 62 -1.95 -1.72 -2.32
N PHE A 63 -2.30 -2.99 -2.54
CA PHE A 63 -2.67 -3.49 -3.86
C PHE A 63 -4.06 -4.13 -3.82
N GLN A 64 -5.10 -3.36 -4.09
CA GLN A 64 -6.50 -3.81 -4.07
C GLN A 64 -7.31 -3.01 -5.09
N GLY A 65 -8.41 -3.57 -5.57
CA GLY A 65 -9.46 -2.82 -6.25
C GLY A 65 -10.29 -3.66 -7.22
N GLU A 66 -9.91 -4.91 -7.43
CA GLU A 66 -10.55 -5.90 -8.30
C GLU A 66 -12.04 -6.04 -7.91
N THR A 67 -12.30 -6.26 -6.63
CA THR A 67 -13.66 -6.48 -6.11
C THR A 67 -14.52 -5.22 -6.23
N ASP A 68 -13.98 -4.04 -5.92
CA ASP A 68 -14.70 -2.77 -6.04
C ASP A 68 -15.00 -2.39 -7.51
N ALA A 69 -14.22 -2.90 -8.47
CA ALA A 69 -14.47 -2.69 -9.89
C ALA A 69 -15.67 -3.50 -10.42
N MET A 70 -16.19 -4.47 -9.66
CA MET A 70 -17.31 -5.32 -10.07
C MET A 70 -18.65 -4.59 -10.06
N LYS A 71 -18.84 -3.64 -9.13
CA LYS A 71 -20.08 -2.91 -8.92
C LYS A 71 -19.88 -1.41 -9.10
N ARG A 72 -20.85 -0.75 -9.74
CA ARG A 72 -20.80 0.69 -10.00
C ARG A 72 -20.67 1.49 -8.71
N GLU A 73 -21.48 1.15 -7.72
CA GLU A 73 -21.57 1.84 -6.43
C GLU A 73 -20.24 1.80 -5.68
N ASP A 74 -19.57 0.64 -5.65
CA ASP A 74 -18.27 0.48 -5.01
C ASP A 74 -17.18 1.27 -5.75
N ALA A 75 -17.17 1.22 -7.08
CA ALA A 75 -16.24 2.00 -7.89
C ALA A 75 -16.45 3.52 -7.74
N GLU A 76 -17.69 3.99 -7.57
CA GLU A 76 -18.01 5.41 -7.33
C GLU A 76 -17.55 5.88 -5.95
N LEU A 77 -17.59 5.00 -4.95
CA LEU A 77 -17.17 5.30 -3.57
C LEU A 77 -15.69 5.02 -3.30
N TYR A 78 -14.95 4.44 -4.26
CA TYR A 78 -13.59 3.98 -4.04
C TYR A 78 -12.65 5.09 -3.55
N GLN A 79 -12.67 6.27 -4.20
CA GLN A 79 -11.77 7.37 -3.84
C GLN A 79 -11.98 7.81 -2.38
N SER A 80 -13.24 8.12 -1.99
CA SER A 80 -13.54 8.62 -0.65
C SER A 80 -13.26 7.59 0.44
N ARG A 81 -13.55 6.31 0.17
CA ARG A 81 -13.21 5.19 1.05
C ARG A 81 -11.69 5.03 1.20
N MET A 82 -10.93 5.18 0.13
CA MET A 82 -9.48 5.04 0.16
C MET A 82 -8.83 6.20 0.92
N GLU A 83 -9.32 7.44 0.72
CA GLU A 83 -8.87 8.59 1.50
C GLU A 83 -9.19 8.44 2.99
N ALA A 84 -10.37 7.88 3.32
CA ALA A 84 -10.73 7.56 4.70
C ALA A 84 -9.78 6.50 5.29
N LEU A 85 -9.54 5.40 4.58
CA LEU A 85 -8.60 4.35 5.01
C LEU A 85 -7.21 4.93 5.31
N VAL A 86 -6.65 5.73 4.41
CA VAL A 86 -5.32 6.33 4.61
C VAL A 86 -5.29 7.23 5.85
N ARG A 87 -6.31 8.08 6.03
CA ARG A 87 -6.43 8.95 7.22
C ARG A 87 -6.57 8.13 8.50
N ASP A 88 -7.39 7.08 8.46
CA ASP A 88 -7.66 6.23 9.60
C ASP A 88 -6.41 5.47 10.05
N VAL A 89 -5.68 4.87 9.10
CA VAL A 89 -4.41 4.18 9.36
C VAL A 89 -3.38 5.14 9.96
N ARG A 90 -3.22 6.33 9.37
CA ARG A 90 -2.31 7.37 9.88
C ARG A 90 -2.66 7.77 11.31
N ARG A 91 -3.94 7.96 11.61
CA ARG A 91 -4.42 8.28 12.96
C ARG A 91 -4.11 7.13 13.93
N ASP A 92 -4.55 5.92 13.61
CA ASP A 92 -4.54 4.80 14.57
C ASP A 92 -3.13 4.22 14.80
N LEU A 93 -2.18 4.48 13.90
CA LEU A 93 -0.75 4.19 14.05
C LEU A 93 0.08 5.38 14.58
N ASN A 94 -0.56 6.51 14.90
CA ASN A 94 0.08 7.75 15.34
C ASN A 94 1.20 8.22 14.38
N LYS A 95 0.90 8.19 13.08
CA LYS A 95 1.76 8.63 11.98
C LYS A 95 1.08 9.76 11.19
N PRO A 96 0.79 10.91 11.82
CA PRO A 96 0.19 12.05 11.11
C PRO A 96 1.16 12.58 10.03
N ASP A 97 0.61 13.13 8.95
CA ASP A 97 1.34 13.69 7.79
C ASP A 97 2.12 14.98 8.07
N LEU A 98 2.66 15.15 9.29
CA LEU A 98 3.39 16.36 9.64
C LEU A 98 4.77 16.36 8.97
N PRO A 99 5.10 17.37 8.16
CA PRO A 99 6.50 17.67 7.86
C PRO A 99 7.15 18.07 9.19
N ARG A 100 7.98 17.22 9.79
CA ARG A 100 8.75 17.59 10.99
C ARG A 100 9.78 18.65 10.62
N HIS A 101 9.39 19.92 10.68
CA HIS A 101 10.32 21.04 10.79
C HIS A 101 10.48 21.39 12.27
N ARG A 102 11.56 20.91 12.89
CA ARG A 102 12.21 21.57 14.04
C ARG A 102 13.63 21.03 14.23
N GLY A 103 14.59 21.74 13.65
CA GLY A 103 15.86 22.08 14.31
C GLY A 103 16.77 20.97 14.85
N GLN A 104 16.72 19.73 14.36
CA GLN A 104 17.74 18.73 14.66
C GLN A 104 18.10 17.93 13.42
N SER A 105 19.40 17.93 13.11
CA SER A 105 20.05 17.21 12.03
C SER A 105 19.70 15.72 12.04
N LYS A 106 18.82 15.30 11.13
CA LYS A 106 18.95 14.09 10.32
C LYS A 106 17.73 13.96 9.41
N GLN A 107 17.94 14.36 8.17
CA GLN A 107 17.10 14.11 7.02
C GLN A 107 17.00 12.60 6.78
N PHE A 108 16.16 11.90 7.55
CA PHE A 108 15.73 10.55 7.22
C PHE A 108 14.22 10.58 7.04
N LEU A 109 13.82 10.35 5.79
CA LEU A 109 12.46 10.19 5.29
C LEU A 109 11.59 9.48 6.34
N THR A 110 10.70 10.22 7.00
CA THR A 110 9.66 9.62 7.84
C THR A 110 8.61 9.08 6.86
N SER A 111 8.79 7.85 6.41
CA SER A 111 8.00 7.31 5.30
C SER A 111 6.61 6.89 5.77
N ASN A 112 5.67 7.85 5.82
CA ASN A 112 4.21 7.62 5.93
C ASN A 112 3.58 7.35 4.55
N SER A 113 4.35 6.68 3.69
CA SER A 113 4.03 6.59 2.27
C SER A 113 3.12 5.41 1.99
N VAL A 114 1.96 5.68 1.38
CA VAL A 114 1.06 4.64 0.88
C VAL A 114 1.33 4.47 -0.59
N LEU A 115 1.73 3.28 -1.01
CA LEU A 115 1.80 2.94 -2.42
C LEU A 115 0.53 2.21 -2.83
N ILE A 116 -0.17 2.76 -3.81
CA ILE A 116 -1.35 2.14 -4.39
C ILE A 116 -0.96 1.46 -5.70
N VAL A 117 -1.28 0.17 -5.81
CA VAL A 117 -1.09 -0.65 -7.01
C VAL A 117 -2.44 -1.02 -7.62
N THR A 118 -2.50 -1.04 -8.94
CA THR A 118 -3.75 -1.21 -9.70
C THR A 118 -4.12 -2.66 -9.91
N ALA A 119 -5.40 -2.98 -9.71
CA ALA A 119 -6.03 -4.17 -10.28
C ALA A 119 -5.90 -4.19 -11.81
N GLN A 120 -5.78 -5.39 -12.40
CA GLN A 120 -5.65 -5.55 -13.87
C GLN A 120 -6.81 -6.25 -14.55
N TYR A 121 -7.66 -6.93 -13.79
CA TYR A 121 -8.79 -7.65 -14.34
C TYR A 121 -9.99 -7.66 -13.39
N GLY A 122 -11.17 -7.84 -13.97
CA GLY A 122 -12.34 -8.35 -13.25
C GLY A 122 -13.61 -7.53 -13.45
N GLY A 123 -13.51 -6.20 -13.50
CA GLY A 123 -14.69 -5.34 -13.33
C GLY A 123 -15.00 -4.37 -14.47
N LYS A 124 -16.28 -4.22 -14.81
CA LYS A 124 -16.80 -3.22 -15.76
C LYS A 124 -16.37 -1.78 -15.41
N TYR A 125 -16.03 -1.55 -14.13
CA TYR A 125 -15.67 -0.23 -13.61
C TYR A 125 -14.18 -0.10 -13.24
N LEU A 126 -13.31 -0.97 -13.78
CA LEU A 126 -11.89 -0.98 -13.47
C LEU A 126 -11.20 0.36 -13.74
N ASP A 127 -11.47 0.99 -14.88
CA ASP A 127 -10.88 2.30 -15.19
C ASP A 127 -11.30 3.38 -14.18
N ARG A 128 -12.53 3.30 -13.65
CA ARG A 128 -12.98 4.22 -12.60
C ARG A 128 -12.23 4.01 -11.30
N VAL A 129 -12.03 2.77 -10.87
CA VAL A 129 -11.21 2.46 -9.68
C VAL A 129 -9.77 2.93 -9.89
N ARG A 130 -9.19 2.71 -11.07
CA ARG A 130 -7.83 3.16 -11.40
C ARG A 130 -7.69 4.68 -11.37
N GLU A 131 -8.64 5.42 -11.93
CA GLU A 131 -8.64 6.88 -11.85
C GLU A 131 -8.83 7.38 -10.42
N ALA A 132 -9.66 6.71 -9.62
CA ALA A 132 -9.79 6.99 -8.19
C ALA A 132 -8.45 6.78 -7.45
N GLN A 133 -7.74 5.67 -7.70
CA GLN A 133 -6.41 5.41 -7.11
C GLN A 133 -5.39 6.52 -7.47
N LYS A 134 -5.38 6.97 -8.73
CA LYS A 134 -4.55 8.11 -9.15
C LYS A 134 -4.98 9.40 -8.46
N ALA A 135 -6.28 9.66 -8.35
CA ALA A 135 -6.81 10.86 -7.69
C ALA A 135 -6.40 10.92 -6.22
N VAL A 136 -6.45 9.80 -5.47
CA VAL A 136 -5.99 9.71 -4.08
C VAL A 136 -4.51 10.10 -3.96
N SER A 137 -3.67 9.64 -4.90
CA SER A 137 -2.24 9.99 -4.90
C SER A 137 -1.96 11.48 -5.16
N ARG A 138 -2.92 12.19 -5.75
CA ARG A 138 -2.86 13.64 -5.97
C ARG A 138 -3.51 14.43 -4.82
N SER A 139 -4.50 13.85 -4.13
CA SER A 139 -5.26 14.53 -3.08
C SER A 139 -4.60 14.44 -1.71
N LEU A 140 -3.84 13.38 -1.43
CA LEU A 140 -3.20 13.17 -0.13
C LEU A 140 -1.67 13.29 -0.20
N PRO A 141 -1.04 13.97 0.78
CA PRO A 141 0.41 14.00 0.88
C PRO A 141 0.95 12.60 1.18
N ASN A 142 2.19 12.34 0.76
CA ASN A 142 2.85 11.05 0.98
C ASN A 142 2.00 9.85 0.50
N VAL A 143 1.24 9.99 -0.58
CA VAL A 143 0.63 8.86 -1.28
C VAL A 143 1.24 8.79 -2.66
N LYS A 144 1.68 7.61 -3.05
CA LYS A 144 2.27 7.34 -4.37
C LYS A 144 1.46 6.26 -5.06
N TYR A 145 1.50 6.29 -6.38
CA TYR A 145 0.77 5.36 -7.22
C TYR A 145 1.76 4.67 -8.16
N VAL A 146 1.65 3.35 -8.26
CA VAL A 146 2.38 2.52 -9.23
C VAL A 146 1.34 1.82 -10.08
N ASP A 147 1.38 2.10 -11.38
CA ASP A 147 0.49 1.46 -12.33
C ASP A 147 1.01 0.05 -12.64
N ALA A 148 0.16 -0.96 -12.43
CA ALA A 148 0.47 -2.34 -12.80
C ALA A 148 -0.03 -2.67 -14.21
N LYS A 149 -0.82 -1.81 -14.87
CA LYS A 149 -1.41 -2.08 -16.19
C LYS A 149 -0.36 -2.56 -17.19
N GLY A 150 -0.66 -3.68 -17.83
CA GLY A 150 0.18 -4.27 -18.87
C GLY A 150 1.22 -5.25 -18.34
N LEU A 151 1.31 -5.45 -17.02
CA LEU A 151 2.05 -6.59 -16.49
C LEU A 151 1.29 -7.90 -16.79
N GLN A 152 2.04 -8.98 -16.95
CA GLN A 152 1.49 -10.26 -17.36
C GLN A 152 0.57 -10.89 -16.31
N ILE A 153 -0.67 -11.16 -16.71
CA ILE A 153 -1.69 -11.87 -15.94
C ILE A 153 -1.51 -13.39 -16.12
N ALA A 154 -1.75 -14.14 -15.06
CA ALA A 154 -1.74 -15.60 -15.04
C ALA A 154 -2.94 -16.18 -15.82
N SER A 155 -2.95 -17.50 -15.99
CA SER A 155 -4.00 -18.22 -16.73
C SER A 155 -5.37 -18.20 -16.04
N ASP A 156 -5.45 -17.74 -14.78
CA ASP A 156 -6.70 -17.50 -14.06
C ASP A 156 -7.34 -16.14 -14.39
N TYR A 157 -6.73 -15.41 -15.32
CA TYR A 157 -7.15 -14.09 -15.80
C TYR A 157 -7.20 -13.01 -14.74
N THR A 158 -6.87 -13.27 -13.48
CA THR A 158 -7.08 -12.33 -12.38
C THR A 158 -5.77 -11.94 -11.72
N HIS A 159 -4.90 -12.91 -11.44
CA HIS A 159 -3.68 -12.68 -10.68
C HIS A 159 -2.49 -12.40 -11.58
N LEU A 160 -1.52 -11.66 -11.05
CA LEU A 160 -0.24 -11.47 -11.72
C LEU A 160 0.57 -12.76 -11.74
N THR A 161 1.28 -13.00 -12.84
CA THR A 161 2.33 -14.03 -12.87
C THR A 161 3.45 -13.72 -11.87
N THR A 162 4.22 -14.73 -11.49
CA THR A 162 5.41 -14.54 -10.63
C THR A 162 6.38 -13.50 -11.23
N GLN A 163 6.57 -13.50 -12.56
CA GLN A 163 7.45 -12.54 -13.22
C GLN A 163 6.89 -11.11 -13.15
N ALA A 164 5.58 -10.95 -13.34
CA ALA A 164 4.91 -9.67 -13.16
C ALA A 164 5.02 -9.14 -11.72
N GLN A 165 4.85 -10.01 -10.71
CA GLN A 165 5.05 -9.65 -9.30
C GLN A 165 6.50 -9.21 -9.01
N VAL A 166 7.49 -9.80 -9.68
CA VAL A 166 8.91 -9.36 -9.59
C VAL A 166 9.10 -7.97 -10.16
N GLN A 167 8.53 -7.69 -11.34
CA GLN A 167 8.61 -6.37 -11.98
C GLN A 167 7.92 -5.31 -11.11
N LEU A 168 6.72 -5.61 -10.61
CA LEU A 168 5.98 -4.73 -9.71
C LEU A 168 6.77 -4.42 -8.44
N GLY A 169 7.39 -5.42 -7.81
CA GLY A 169 8.23 -5.22 -6.63
C GLY A 169 9.40 -4.27 -6.87
N ARG A 170 10.02 -4.33 -8.06
CA ARG A 170 11.09 -3.40 -8.47
C ARG A 170 10.57 -1.99 -8.76
N HIS A 171 9.35 -1.84 -9.28
CA HIS A 171 8.73 -0.52 -9.45
C HIS A 171 8.43 0.10 -8.09
N ALA A 172 7.84 -0.67 -7.18
CA ALA A 172 7.52 -0.24 -5.83
C ALA A 172 8.76 0.20 -5.03
N SER A 173 9.90 -0.51 -5.15
CA SER A 173 11.13 -0.17 -4.41
C SER A 173 11.75 1.18 -4.80
N LYS A 174 11.53 1.64 -6.04
CA LYS A 174 11.97 2.97 -6.49
C LYS A 174 11.18 4.12 -5.85
N VAL A 175 9.97 3.81 -5.37
CA VAL A 175 9.01 4.79 -4.87
C VAL A 175 8.95 4.79 -3.33
N LEU A 176 9.29 3.66 -2.69
CA LEU A 176 9.29 3.49 -1.24
C LEU A 176 10.66 3.00 -0.72
N PRO A 177 11.66 3.88 -0.55
CA PRO A 177 12.88 3.53 0.18
C PRO A 177 12.58 3.52 1.70
N GLY A 178 12.80 2.40 2.40
CA GLY A 178 12.44 2.34 3.82
C GLY A 178 12.76 1.05 4.59
N ARG A 179 12.71 1.19 5.92
CA ARG A 179 13.17 0.22 6.94
C ARG A 179 12.10 -0.81 7.37
N THR A 180 10.83 -0.44 7.51
CA THR A 180 9.76 -1.40 7.85
C THR A 180 8.53 -1.12 7.02
N ILE A 181 8.03 -2.11 6.27
CA ILE A 181 6.96 -1.88 5.29
C ILE A 181 5.81 -2.84 5.57
N VAL A 182 4.64 -2.27 5.83
CA VAL A 182 3.41 -3.02 6.04
C VAL A 182 2.84 -3.38 4.68
N PHE A 183 2.56 -4.68 4.48
CA PHE A 183 2.04 -5.20 3.23
C PHE A 183 0.55 -5.44 3.39
N VAL A 184 -0.26 -4.70 2.64
CA VAL A 184 -1.71 -4.88 2.62
C VAL A 184 -2.19 -5.09 1.20
N SER A 185 -2.96 -6.16 1.09
CA SER A 185 -3.66 -6.65 -0.09
C SER A 185 -2.86 -7.49 -1.09
N ASN A 186 -3.66 -8.29 -1.80
CA ASN A 186 -3.37 -9.38 -2.73
C ASN A 186 -3.34 -8.84 -4.16
#